data_AF-A0A382A8Z6-F1
#
_entry.id   AF-A0A382A8Z6-F1
#
_cell.length_a   1.000
_cell.length_b   1.000
_cell.length_c   1.000
_cell.angle_alpha   90.00
_cell.angle_beta   90.00
_cell.angle_gamma   90.00
#
_symmetry.space_group_name_H-M   'P 1'
#
loop_
_entity.id
_entity.type
_entity.pdbx_description
1 polymer ?
#
loop_
_entity_poly.entity_id
_entity_poly.type
_entity_poly.pdbx_seq_one_letter_code
_entity_poly.pdbx_strand_id
1 'polypeptide(L)' 'MAEEETKNEEEFDICITCGKVTSHKKTDNIVFRSGYIEGAGQLCFVCSQTRKLHKTGNYGDNEWTRYG' A
#
# COMPACT_ATOMS: atom_id res chain seq x y z
N MET A 1 -25.96 -5.82 -18.46
CA MET A 1 -25.00 -4.70 -18.49
C MET A 1 -23.65 -5.35 -18.26
N ALA A 2 -22.91 -5.51 -19.35
CA ALA A 2 -21.63 -6.19 -19.39
C ALA A 2 -20.53 -5.17 -19.16
N GLU A 3 -19.76 -5.34 -18.08
CA GLU A 3 -18.42 -4.77 -17.98
C GLU A 3 -17.51 -5.92 -17.52
N GLU A 4 -17.02 -6.62 -18.53
CA GLU A 4 -15.93 -7.57 -18.40
C GLU A 4 -14.65 -6.74 -18.27
N GLU A 5 -14.31 -6.38 -17.03
CA GLU A 5 -13.05 -5.72 -16.70
C GLU A 5 -11.90 -6.69 -16.97
N THR A 6 -11.33 -6.56 -18.17
CA THR A 6 -10.11 -7.23 -18.60
C THR A 6 -8.98 -6.84 -17.65
N LYS A 7 -8.65 -7.78 -16.76
CA LYS A 7 -7.52 -7.70 -15.82
C LYS A 7 -6.23 -7.63 -16.60
N ASN A 8 -5.77 -6.41 -16.90
CA ASN A 8 -4.43 -6.15 -17.39
C ASN A 8 -3.44 -6.25 -16.22
N GLU A 9 -3.15 -7.48 -15.79
CA GLU A 9 -2.19 -7.79 -14.72
C GLU A 9 -0.78 -7.23 -15.02
N GLU A 10 -0.48 -7.00 -16.30
CA GLU A 10 0.79 -6.50 -16.81
C GLU A 10 0.97 -4.98 -16.63
N GLU A 11 -0.15 -4.26 -16.49
CA GLU A 11 -0.18 -2.80 -16.38
C GLU A 11 0.00 -2.33 -14.93
N PHE A 12 -0.15 -3.21 -13.96
CA PHE A 12 -0.06 -2.87 -12.54
C PHE A 12 1.37 -2.93 -12.00
N ASP A 13 1.65 -2.04 -11.04
CA ASP A 13 2.92 -1.98 -10.32
C ASP A 13 3.02 -3.12 -9.30
N ILE A 14 4.25 -3.48 -8.91
CA ILE A 14 4.51 -4.61 -8.00
C ILE A 14 5.09 -4.06 -6.70
N CYS A 15 4.58 -4.55 -5.56
CA CYS A 15 5.07 -4.17 -4.25
C CYS A 15 6.50 -4.68 -4.02
N ILE A 16 7.45 -3.80 -3.71
CA ILE A 16 8.85 -4.20 -3.44
C ILE A 16 9.00 -5.03 -2.16
N THR A 17 8.10 -4.86 -1.19
CA THR A 17 8.19 -5.58 0.08
C THR A 17 7.63 -7.00 0.01
N CYS A 18 6.54 -7.22 -0.72
CA CYS A 18 5.85 -8.52 -0.73
C CYS A 18 5.64 -9.12 -2.12
N GLY A 19 6.04 -8.45 -3.19
CA GLY A 19 5.92 -8.94 -4.57
C GLY A 19 4.49 -9.01 -5.11
N LYS A 20 3.48 -8.49 -4.38
CA LYS A 20 2.09 -8.48 -4.86
C LYS A 20 1.85 -7.37 -5.87
N VAL A 21 1.03 -7.66 -6.88
CA VAL A 21 0.45 -6.65 -7.77
C VAL A 21 -0.36 -5.65 -6.96
N THR A 22 -0.14 -4.37 -7.24
CA THR A 22 -0.85 -3.25 -6.63
C THR A 22 -2.01 -2.81 -7.52
N SER A 23 -2.92 -1.98 -6.99
CA SER A 23 -3.98 -1.39 -7.81
C SER A 23 -3.52 -0.16 -8.61
N HIS A 24 -2.24 0.21 -8.51
CA HIS A 24 -1.67 1.34 -9.23
C HIS A 24 -1.10 0.87 -10.57
N LYS A 25 -1.49 1.54 -11.66
CA LYS A 25 -0.96 1.29 -13.00
C LYS A 25 0.45 1.86 -13.13
N LYS A 26 1.34 1.23 -13.91
CA LYS A 26 2.70 1.70 -14.20
C LYS A 26 2.73 3.06 -14.89
N THR A 27 1.69 3.38 -15.67
CA THR A 27 1.54 4.64 -16.41
C THR A 27 1.06 5.81 -15.56
N ASP A 28 0.54 5.54 -14.36
CA ASP A 28 -0.01 6.57 -13.48
C ASP A 28 1.11 7.50 -12.93
N ASN A 29 0.80 8.71 -12.47
CA ASN A 29 1.86 9.63 -12.08
C ASN A 29 2.31 9.40 -10.63
N ILE A 30 3.61 9.11 -10.40
CA ILE A 30 4.15 8.76 -9.08
C ILE A 30 3.88 9.81 -7.99
N VAL A 31 3.69 11.09 -8.35
CA VAL A 31 3.45 12.19 -7.41
C VAL A 31 2.09 12.05 -6.71
N PHE A 32 1.09 11.50 -7.40
CA PHE A 32 -0.26 11.34 -6.87
C PHE A 32 -0.49 9.95 -6.23
N ARG A 33 0.48 9.05 -6.33
CA ARG A 33 0.36 7.69 -5.80
C ARG A 33 0.64 7.64 -4.30
N SER A 34 -0.27 7.00 -3.57
CA SER A 34 -0.07 6.70 -2.16
C SER A 34 0.87 5.51 -1.98
N GLY A 35 1.90 5.65 -1.15
CA GLY A 35 2.80 4.55 -0.81
C GLY A 35 3.94 4.30 -1.80
N TYR A 36 4.16 5.22 -2.75
CA TYR A 36 5.41 5.26 -3.51
C TYR A 36 6.54 5.76 -2.61
N ILE A 37 7.70 5.11 -2.67
CA ILE A 37 8.92 5.51 -1.98
C ILE A 37 9.92 5.93 -3.04
N GLU A 38 10.32 7.20 -3.02
CA GLU A 38 11.37 7.73 -3.90
C GLU A 38 12.66 6.90 -3.78
N GLY A 39 13.15 6.40 -4.91
CA GLY A 39 14.36 5.57 -4.97
C GLY A 39 14.19 4.10 -4.59
N ALA A 40 13.02 3.67 -4.11
CA ALA A 40 12.72 2.25 -3.86
C ALA A 40 11.60 1.71 -4.76
N GLY A 41 10.52 2.49 -4.95
CA GLY A 41 9.38 2.21 -5.83
C GLY A 41 8.03 2.06 -5.08
N GLN A 42 7.07 1.34 -5.67
CA GLN A 42 5.69 1.23 -5.18
C GLN A 42 5.50 0.18 -4.06
N LEU A 43 4.75 0.53 -3.01
CA LEU A 43 4.24 -0.42 -2.01
C LEU A 43 2.77 -0.76 -2.26
N CYS A 44 2.34 -1.95 -1.87
CA CYS A 44 0.93 -2.26 -1.74
C CYS A 44 0.30 -1.55 -0.54
N PHE A 45 -1.03 -1.43 -0.53
CA PHE A 45 -1.79 -0.77 0.53
C PHE A 45 -1.41 -1.27 1.93
N VAL A 46 -1.31 -2.60 2.09
CA VAL A 46 -0.98 -3.24 3.38
C VAL A 46 0.42 -2.85 3.86
N CYS A 47 1.45 -3.03 3.02
CA CYS A 47 2.82 -2.68 3.41
C CYS A 47 2.98 -1.17 3.65
N SER A 48 2.26 -0.33 2.90
CA SER A 48 2.24 1.12 3.14
C SER A 48 1.64 1.47 4.50
N GLN A 49 0.56 0.78 4.90
CA GLN A 49 -0.10 0.97 6.20
C GLN A 49 0.79 0.48 7.35
N THR A 50 1.38 -0.71 7.23
CA THR A 50 2.32 -1.24 8.24
C THR A 50 3.48 -0.28 8.48
N ARG A 51 4.07 0.29 7.40
CA ARG A 51 5.16 1.25 7.52
C ARG A 51 4.74 2.53 8.24
N LYS A 52 3.51 3.01 8.04
CA LYS A 52 2.97 4.18 8.75
C LYS A 52 2.77 3.90 10.24
N LEU A 53 2.31 2.71 10.61
CA LEU A 53 2.13 2.31 12.02
C LEU A 53 3.45 2.40 12.81
N HIS A 54 4.56 1.92 12.22
CA HIS A 54 5.88 2.03 12.83
C HIS A 54 6.40 3.46 12.95
N LYS A 55 6.03 4.37 12.02
CA LYS A 55 6.47 5.77 12.06
C LYS A 55 5.71 6.61 13.08
N THR A 56 4.42 6.32 13.27
CA THR A 56 3.56 7.08 14.21
C THR A 56 3.75 6.61 15.66
N GLY A 57 4.48 5.52 15.91
CA GLY A 57 4.71 5.02 17.28
C GLY A 57 3.43 4.61 18.01
N ASN A 58 2.32 4.44 17.29
CA ASN A 58 1.03 4.10 17.87
C ASN A 58 0.90 2.58 18.04
N TYR A 59 1.75 2.00 18.89
CA TYR A 59 1.63 0.62 19.37
C TYR A 59 1.00 0.63 20.75
N GLY A 60 -0.29 0.96 20.81
CA GLY A 60 -1.10 0.69 21.99
C GLY A 60 -1.16 1.81 23.02
N ASP A 61 -2.02 2.80 22.77
CA ASP A 61 -2.90 3.23 23.85
C ASP A 61 -4.23 2.49 23.68
N ASN A 62 -4.24 1.21 24.07
CA ASN A 62 -5.48 0.54 24.42
C ASN A 62 -5.72 0.87 25.89
N GLU A 63 -6.49 1.93 26.14
CA GLU A 63 -6.88 2.44 27.47
C GLU A 63 -7.44 1.35 28.44
N TRP A 64 -7.72 0.14 27.93
CA TRP A 64 -8.14 -1.05 28.65
C TRP A 64 -7.04 -1.87 29.35
N THR A 65 -5.76 -1.73 29.00
CA THR A 65 -4.67 -2.47 29.71
C THR A 65 -4.18 -1.76 30.98
N ARG A 66 -4.69 -0.55 31.26
CA ARG A 66 -4.26 0.27 32.42
C ARG A 66 -4.99 -0.06 33.73
N TYR A 67 -6.11 -0.76 33.67
CA TYR A 67 -6.97 -1.11 34.82
C TYR A 67 -7.02 -2.62 35.11
N GLY A 68 -6.03 -3.38 34.64
CA GLY A 68 -5.87 -4.82 34.92
C GLY A 68 -5.18 -5.08 36.25
#